data_AF-A0A849PUS6-F1
#
_entry.id   AF-A0A849PUS6-F1
#
_cell.length_a   1.000
_cell.length_b   1.000
_cell.length_c   1.000
_cell.angle_alpha   90.00
_cell.angle_beta   90.00
_cell.angle_gamma   90.00
#
_symmetry.space_group_name_H-M   'P 1'
#
loop_
_entity.id
_entity.type
_entity.pdbx_description
1 polymer ?
#
loop_
_entity_poly.entity_id
_entity_poly.type
_entity_poly.pdbx_seq_one_letter_code
_entity_poly.pdbx_strand_id
1 'polypeptide(L)' 'METGFSKSEIFERTGQNVGLYNVNFDIYEGEIFEIMGLSGSGKSTPLRCINCLIEPTDGHIILDKWR' A
#
# COMPACT_ATOMS: atom_id res chain seq x y z
N MET A 1 8.72 7.47 2.05
CA MET A 1 9.69 8.33 1.34
C MET A 1 9.63 9.69 1.99
N GLU A 2 10.68 10.04 2.70
CA GLU A 2 10.97 11.44 2.97
C GLU A 2 11.87 11.91 1.82
N THR A 3 11.32 12.80 0.97
CA THR A 3 12.01 13.65 -0.02
C THR A 3 12.67 13.00 -1.26
N GLY A 4 12.21 13.40 -2.46
CA GLY A 4 13.12 13.71 -3.57
C GLY A 4 12.90 13.01 -4.92
N PHE A 5 12.73 11.68 -4.96
CA PHE A 5 12.81 10.92 -6.22
C PHE A 5 11.44 10.44 -6.72
N SER A 6 11.26 10.53 -8.03
CA SER A 6 10.12 9.93 -8.74
C SER A 6 10.22 8.40 -8.74
N LYS A 7 9.09 7.73 -9.01
CA LYS A 7 9.02 6.27 -9.13
C LYS A 7 10.01 5.71 -10.15
N SER A 8 10.20 6.42 -11.27
CA SER A 8 11.13 6.03 -12.33
C SER A 8 12.59 6.11 -11.86
N GLU A 9 12.97 7.20 -11.19
CA GLU A 9 14.33 7.37 -10.66
C GLU A 9 14.66 6.32 -9.59
N ILE A 10 13.69 5.96 -8.75
CA ILE A 10 13.86 4.88 -7.77
C ILE A 10 14.11 3.54 -8.49
N PHE A 11 13.33 3.25 -9.53
CA PHE A 11 13.50 2.03 -10.32
C PHE A 11 14.87 1.98 -11.02
N GLU A 12 15.30 3.08 -11.65
CA GLU A 12 16.60 3.18 -12.31
C GLU A 12 17.78 2.96 -11.34
N ARG A 13 17.66 3.45 -10.11
CA ARG A 13 18.74 3.35 -9.11
C ARG A 13 18.78 2.02 -8.37
N THR A 14 17.64 1.37 -8.17
CA THR A 14 17.51 0.22 -7.26
C THR A 14 17.06 -1.06 -7.95
N GLY A 15 16.52 -0.97 -9.16
CA GLY A 15 15.81 -2.06 -9.83
C GLY A 15 14.49 -2.45 -9.16
N GLN A 16 14.04 -1.70 -8.13
CA GLN A 16 12.83 -1.99 -7.37
C GLN A 16 11.70 -1.04 -7.77
N ASN A 17 10.49 -1.59 -7.90
CA ASN A 17 9.29 -0.80 -8.14
C ASN A 17 8.64 -0.38 -6.82
N VAL A 18 8.19 0.87 -6.75
CA VAL A 18 7.39 1.35 -5.63
C VAL A 18 5.95 0.86 -5.79
N GLY A 19 5.53 -0.06 -4.92
CA GLY A 19 4.18 -0.60 -4.88
C GLY A 19 3.18 0.30 -4.15
N LEU A 20 3.60 0.90 -3.03
CA LEU A 20 2.81 1.84 -2.24
C LEU A 20 3.69 2.98 -1.76
N TYR A 21 3.09 4.17 -1.66
CA TYR A 21 3.78 5.34 -1.15
C TYR A 21 2.87 6.15 -0.24
N ASN A 22 3.22 6.20 1.05
CA ASN A 22 2.54 6.98 2.08
C ASN A 22 1.02 6.84 2.04
N VAL A 23 0.54 5.60 2.00
CA VAL A 23 -0.89 5.28 1.96
C VAL A 23 -1.40 5.14 3.38
N ASN A 24 -2.38 5.98 3.74
CA ASN A 24 -3.01 5.98 5.05
C ASN A 24 -4.53 6.06 4.85
N PHE A 25 -5.28 5.16 5.46
CA PHE A 25 -6.74 5.17 5.46
C PHE A 25 -7.25 4.36 6.67
N ASP A 26 -8.43 4.71 7.14
CA ASP A 26 -9.19 3.96 8.14
C ASP A 26 -10.44 3.39 7.46
N ILE A 27 -10.85 2.17 7.83
CA ILE A 27 -12.08 1.53 7.34
C ILE A 27 -12.92 1.16 8.56
N TYR A 28 -14.17 1.60 8.57
CA TYR A 28 -15.08 1.39 9.69
C TYR A 28 -15.99 0.17 9.47
N GLU A 29 -16.55 -0.35 10.57
CA GLU A 29 -17.46 -1.49 10.51
C GLU A 29 -18.70 -1.18 9.64
N GLY A 30 -19.00 -2.08 8.70
CA GLY A 30 -20.11 -1.93 7.76
C GLY A 30 -19.83 -1.01 6.56
N GLU A 31 -18.65 -0.42 6.47
CA GLU A 31 -18.27 0.45 5.35
C GLU A 31 -17.94 -0.36 4.08
N ILE A 32 -18.47 0.10 2.94
CA ILE A 32 -18.03 -0.38 1.62
C ILE A 32 -16.92 0.57 1.13
N PHE A 33 -15.69 0.08 1.12
CA PHE A 33 -14.52 0.84 0.69
C PHE A 33 -13.97 0.29 -0.65
N GLU A 34 -13.81 1.16 -1.65
CA GLU A 34 -13.29 0.80 -2.99
C GLU A 34 -11.94 1.46 -3.28
N ILE A 35 -10.97 0.69 -3.79
CA ILE A 35 -9.69 1.20 -4.28
C ILE A 35 -9.67 1.15 -5.81
N MET A 36 -9.75 2.31 -6.46
CA MET A 36 -9.74 2.47 -7.93
C MET A 36 -8.40 2.94 -8.48
N GLY A 37 -8.21 2.81 -9.81
CA GLY A 37 -7.01 3.28 -10.53
C GLY A 37 -6.52 2.34 -11.64
N LEU A 38 -5.56 2.82 -12.43
CA LEU A 38 -5.03 2.10 -13.60
C LEU A 38 -4.32 0.79 -13.24
N SER A 39 -4.22 -0.13 -14.19
CA SER A 39 -3.42 -1.36 -14.00
C SER A 39 -1.98 -1.01 -13.61
N GLY A 40 -1.41 -1.74 -12.65
CA GLY A 40 -0.06 -1.48 -12.13
C GLY A 40 0.09 -0.31 -11.14
N SER A 41 -0.99 0.40 -10.80
CA SER A 41 -0.93 1.53 -9.84
C SER A 41 -0.74 1.12 -8.37
N GLY A 42 -0.78 -0.18 -8.04
CA GLY A 42 -0.56 -0.68 -6.69
C GLY A 42 -1.83 -1.02 -5.90
N LYS A 43 -3.04 -0.93 -6.48
CA LYS A 43 -4.33 -1.13 -5.78
C LYS A 43 -4.47 -2.45 -5.01
N SER A 44 -3.98 -3.55 -5.57
CA SER A 44 -4.07 -4.86 -4.91
C SER A 44 -3.01 -5.04 -3.82
N THR A 45 -1.99 -4.17 -3.76
CA THR A 45 -0.89 -4.28 -2.79
C THR A 45 -1.37 -4.08 -1.35
N PRO A 46 -2.18 -3.06 -0.99
CA PRO A 46 -2.72 -2.92 0.37
C PRO A 46 -3.59 -4.11 0.76
N LEU A 47 -4.45 -4.60 -0.14
CA LEU A 47 -5.27 -5.78 0.12
C LEU A 47 -4.42 -7.02 0.42
N ARG A 48 -3.30 -7.18 -0.30
CA ARG A 48 -2.32 -8.25 -0.06
C ARG A 48 -1.54 -8.07 1.25
N CYS A 49 -1.36 -6.85 1.72
CA CYS A 49 -0.78 -6.60 3.03
C CYS A 49 -1.78 -6.87 4.16
N ILE A 50 -3.05 -6.47 3.99
CA ILE A 50 -4.13 -6.70 4.97
C ILE A 50 -4.33 -8.20 5.21
N ASN A 51 -4.31 -9.01 4.15
CA ASN A 51 -4.43 -10.46 4.26
C ASN A 51 -3.08 -11.20 4.48
N CYS A 52 -2.01 -10.45 4.78
CA CYS A 52 -0.66 -10.95 5.04
C CYS A 52 -0.04 -11.82 3.93
N LEU A 53 -0.48 -11.70 2.67
CA LEU A 53 0.20 -12.33 1.53
C LEU A 53 1.55 -11.66 1.21
N ILE A 54 1.71 -10.39 1.58
CA ILE A 54 2.95 -9.63 1.44
C ILE A 54 3.14 -8.80 2.72
N GLU A 55 4.30 -8.87 3.35
CA GLU A 55 4.61 -8.02 4.50
C GLU A 55 4.83 -6.55 4.08
N PRO A 56 4.27 -5.57 4.81
CA PRO A 56 4.56 -4.17 4.56
C PRO A 56 6.04 -3.88 4.79
N THR A 57 6.67 -3.15 3.87
CA THR A 57 8.08 -2.73 4.03
C THR A 57 8.27 -1.72 5.17
N ASP A 58 7.23 -0.92 5.44
CA ASP A 58 7.18 0.08 6.50
C ASP A 58 5.71 0.36 6.89
N GLY A 59 5.49 0.94 8.06
CA GLY A 59 4.17 1.24 8.61
C GLY A 59 3.49 0.04 9.26
N HIS A 60 2.20 0.22 9.60
CA HIS A 60 1.43 -0.76 10.35
C HIS A 60 0.01 -0.89 9.79
N ILE A 61 -0.53 -2.11 9.87
CA ILE A 61 -1.94 -2.41 9.64
C ILE A 61 -2.51 -2.84 10.99
N ILE A 62 -3.45 -2.06 11.51
CA ILE A 62 -4.08 -2.30 12.81
C ILE A 62 -5.48 -2.83 12.54
N LEU A 63 -5.71 -4.09 12.92
CA LEU A 63 -7.04 -4.68 12.89
C LEU A 63 -7.56 -4.73 14.32
N ASP A 64 -8.72 -4.12 14.55
CA ASP A 64 -9.43 -4.29 15.80
C ASP A 64 -9.79 -5.76 16.00
N LYS A 65 -9.85 -6.19 17.26
CA LYS A 65 -10.13 -7.59 17.59
C LYS A 65 -11.51 -7.98 17.07
N TRP A 66 -11.54 -8.89 16.11
CA TRP A 66 -12.74 -9.61 15.73
C TRP A 66 -13.24 -10.40 16.95
N ARG A 67 -14.48 -10.13 17.39
CA ARG A 67 -15.15 -10.92 18.45
C ARG A 67 -15.80 -12.17 17.85
#